data_AF-A0A929DAI7-F1
#
_entry.id   AF-A0A929DAI7-F1
#
_cell.length_a   1.000
_cell.length_b   1.000
_cell.length_c   1.000
_cell.angle_alpha   90.00
_cell.angle_beta   90.00
_cell.angle_gamma   90.00
#
_symmetry.space_group_name_H-M   'P 1'
#
loop_
_entity.id
_entity.type
_entity.pdbx_description
1 polymer ?
#
loop_
_entity_poly.entity_id
_entity_poly.type
_entity_poly.pdbx_seq_one_letter_code
_entity_poly.pdbx_strand_id
1 'polypeptide(L)'
;MGRISIIPRPMKLEAGDGAYTLTPETVIFVSAESCSIGEYLSGLLAPATGLKLAVEETGRLDKRIGSIALRIHSDKSGHGPEGYTLSVLNDRVVIEAFAPAGLFYGCQTLRQLLPAAIESR
;
A
#
# COMPACT_ATOMS: atom_id res chain seq x y z
N MET A 1 -16.26 -2.45 -14.83
CA MET A 1 -14.92 -2.08 -14.36
C MET A 1 -14.94 -0.65 -13.84
N GLY A 2 -14.56 -0.42 -12.59
CA GLY A 2 -14.46 0.94 -12.03
C GLY A 2 -13.33 1.71 -12.71
N ARG A 3 -13.52 3.00 -12.96
CA ARG A 3 -12.45 3.89 -13.43
C ARG A 3 -11.45 4.07 -12.30
N ILE A 4 -10.20 3.64 -12.50
CA ILE A 4 -9.10 3.97 -11.57
C ILE A 4 -8.82 5.47 -11.72
N SER A 5 -9.13 6.25 -10.69
CA SER A 5 -8.94 7.70 -10.66
C SER A 5 -8.01 8.07 -9.50
N ILE A 6 -6.71 8.05 -9.77
CA ILE A 6 -5.69 8.42 -8.79
C ILE A 6 -5.34 9.90 -8.95
N ILE A 7 -5.34 10.62 -7.83
CA ILE A 7 -5.02 12.04 -7.74
C ILE A 7 -3.93 12.24 -6.67
N PRO A 8 -2.79 12.89 -7.00
CA PRO A 8 -2.38 13.36 -8.32
C PRO A 8 -2.13 12.19 -9.29
N ARG A 9 -2.17 12.46 -10.61
CA ARG A 9 -1.98 11.40 -11.63
C ARG A 9 -0.60 10.76 -11.45
N PRO A 10 -0.51 9.42 -11.37
CA PRO A 10 0.76 8.74 -11.23
C PRO A 10 1.61 8.92 -12.50
N MET A 11 2.94 8.89 -12.36
CA MET A 11 3.84 8.97 -13.52
C MET A 11 3.64 7.80 -14.48
N LYS A 12 3.28 6.63 -13.96
CA LYS A 12 2.96 5.42 -14.72
C LYS A 12 1.81 4.68 -14.04
N LEU A 13 0.85 4.21 -14.83
CA LEU A 13 -0.23 3.34 -14.37
C LEU A 13 -0.42 2.22 -15.37
N GLU A 14 -0.30 0.98 -14.90
CA GLU A 14 -0.57 -0.23 -15.67
C GLU A 14 -1.68 -0.99 -14.93
N ALA A 15 -2.88 -1.04 -15.53
CA ALA A 15 -3.97 -1.83 -14.99
C ALA A 15 -3.75 -3.30 -15.37
N GLY A 16 -3.57 -4.16 -14.37
CA GLY A 16 -3.55 -5.61 -14.53
C GLY A 16 -4.95 -6.23 -14.39
N ASP A 17 -5.04 -7.52 -14.71
CA ASP A 17 -6.23 -8.34 -14.45
C ASP A 17 -6.20 -8.95 -13.05
N GLY A 18 -7.34 -8.90 -12.37
CA GLY A 18 -7.54 -9.46 -11.04
C GLY A 18 -7.74 -8.40 -9.96
N ALA A 19 -7.78 -8.85 -8.71
CA ALA A 19 -8.01 -8.01 -7.55
C ALA A 19 -7.42 -8.65 -6.29
N TYR A 20 -6.98 -7.81 -5.36
CA TYR A 20 -6.63 -8.21 -4.01
C TYR A 20 -7.77 -7.87 -3.04
N THR A 21 -8.15 -8.82 -2.19
CA THR A 21 -9.20 -8.61 -1.18
C THR A 21 -8.56 -8.51 0.20
N LEU A 22 -8.84 -7.41 0.90
CA LEU A 22 -8.44 -7.23 2.29
C LEU A 22 -9.30 -8.09 3.20
N THR A 23 -8.67 -8.79 4.13
CA THR A 23 -9.33 -9.66 5.11
C THR A 23 -8.87 -9.31 6.52
N PRO A 24 -9.58 -9.73 7.58
CA PRO A 24 -9.11 -9.59 8.95
C PRO A 24 -7.75 -10.24 9.23
N GLU A 25 -7.36 -11.23 8.41
CA GLU A 25 -6.08 -11.93 8.50
C GLU A 25 -4.95 -11.20 7.77
N THR A 26 -5.27 -10.12 7.04
CA THR A 26 -4.26 -9.34 6.33
C THR A 26 -3.34 -8.63 7.31
N VAL A 27 -2.03 -8.88 7.17
CA VAL A 27 -0.97 -8.25 7.97
C VAL A 27 -0.23 -7.22 7.12
N ILE A 28 0.08 -6.08 7.72
CA ILE A 28 0.97 -5.06 7.15
C ILE A 28 2.38 -5.33 7.66
N PHE A 29 3.25 -5.72 6.75
CA PHE A 29 4.66 -5.90 7.04
C PHE A 29 5.47 -4.63 6.82
N VAL A 30 6.28 -4.32 7.81
CA VAL A 30 7.12 -3.12 7.85
C VAL A 30 8.53 -3.47 8.27
N SER A 31 9.48 -2.63 7.87
CA SER A 31 10.78 -2.52 8.54
C SER A 31 10.68 -1.52 9.70
N ALA A 32 11.70 -1.45 10.54
CA ALA A 32 11.80 -0.45 11.60
C ALA A 32 11.58 0.98 11.09
N GLU A 33 12.10 1.31 9.90
CA GLU A 33 12.00 2.63 9.27
C GLU A 33 10.60 2.96 8.73
N SER A 34 9.76 1.94 8.48
CA SER A 34 8.41 2.09 7.91
C SER A 34 7.29 1.80 8.90
N CYS A 35 7.62 1.47 10.16
CA CYS A 35 6.66 1.07 11.18
C CYS A 35 5.56 2.12 11.41
N SER A 36 5.92 3.40 11.59
CA SER A 36 4.95 4.48 11.75
C SER A 36 4.02 4.66 10.53
N ILE A 37 4.49 4.31 9.33
CA ILE A 37 3.69 4.37 8.10
C ILE A 37 2.77 3.16 7.98
N GLY A 38 3.19 1.99 8.48
CA GLY A 38 2.33 0.81 8.59
C GLY A 38 1.15 1.04 9.52
N GLU A 39 1.42 1.60 10.71
CA GLU A 39 0.37 2.00 11.66
C GLU A 39 -0.56 3.05 11.06
N TYR A 40 0.02 4.04 10.38
CA TYR A 40 -0.75 5.01 9.62
C TYR A 40 -1.66 4.34 8.58
N LEU A 41 -1.15 3.39 7.80
CA LEU A 41 -1.94 2.69 6.78
C LEU A 41 -3.06 1.85 7.41
N SER A 42 -2.79 1.15 8.52
CA SER A 42 -3.83 0.42 9.26
C SER A 42 -4.97 1.35 9.68
N GLY A 43 -4.63 2.49 10.26
CA GLY A 43 -5.60 3.53 10.64
C GLY A 43 -6.31 4.17 9.44
N LEU A 44 -5.62 4.32 8.30
CA LEU A 44 -6.17 4.90 7.08
C LEU A 44 -7.21 3.98 6.41
N LEU A 45 -6.98 2.66 6.46
CA LEU A 45 -7.87 1.66 5.87
C LEU A 45 -9.05 1.29 6.78
N ALA A 46 -8.93 1.48 8.10
CA ALA A 46 -9.96 1.06 9.05
C ALA A 46 -11.35 1.71 8.86
N PRO A 47 -11.49 3.03 8.64
CA PRO A 47 -12.80 3.66 8.43
C PRO A 47 -13.51 3.12 7.18
N ALA A 48 -12.70 2.80 6.18
CA ALA A 48 -13.11 2.31 4.89
C ALA A 48 -13.51 0.81 4.97
N THR A 49 -12.63 -0.02 5.49
CA THR A 49 -12.80 -1.48 5.43
C THR A 49 -13.52 -2.06 6.63
N GLY A 50 -13.61 -1.32 7.74
CA GLY A 50 -13.98 -1.85 9.05
C GLY A 50 -12.93 -2.79 9.66
N LEU A 51 -11.76 -2.94 9.02
CA LEU A 51 -10.70 -3.85 9.45
C LEU A 51 -9.59 -3.09 10.18
N LYS A 52 -9.19 -3.59 11.34
CA LYS A 52 -7.97 -3.16 12.03
C LYS A 52 -6.85 -4.14 11.71
N LEU A 53 -6.07 -3.83 10.68
CA LEU A 53 -5.00 -4.71 10.22
C LEU A 53 -3.83 -4.70 11.21
N ALA A 54 -3.27 -5.87 11.48
CA ALA A 54 -2.07 -6.00 12.32
C ALA A 54 -0.86 -5.44 11.58
N VAL A 55 0.05 -4.78 12.31
CA VAL A 55 1.33 -4.30 11.80
C VAL A 55 2.42 -5.15 12.45
N GLU A 56 3.23 -5.80 11.63
CA GLU A 56 4.33 -6.65 12.09
C GLU A 56 5.65 -6.18 11.48
N GLU A 57 6.62 -5.90 12.35
CA GLU A 57 7.99 -5.62 11.91
C GLU A 57 8.68 -6.92 11.47
N THR A 58 9.21 -6.94 10.26
CA THR A 58 9.98 -8.07 9.73
C THR A 58 11.10 -7.60 8.82
N GLY A 59 12.26 -8.25 8.91
CA GLY A 59 13.34 -8.07 7.95
C GLY A 59 13.09 -8.76 6.60
N ARG A 60 12.01 -9.55 6.46
CA ARG A 60 11.66 -10.31 5.25
C ARG A 60 10.30 -9.89 4.73
N LEU A 61 10.28 -8.79 3.98
CA LEU A 61 9.06 -8.14 3.47
C LEU A 61 8.47 -8.81 2.22
N ASP A 62 9.03 -9.91 1.73
CA ASP A 62 8.94 -10.22 0.29
C ASP A 62 7.96 -11.34 -0.11
N LYS A 63 7.37 -12.13 0.79
CA LYS A 63 6.76 -13.42 0.36
C LYS A 63 5.51 -13.91 1.09
N ARG A 64 4.92 -13.15 2.03
CA ARG A 64 3.70 -13.66 2.67
C ARG A 64 2.51 -13.44 1.72
N ILE A 65 1.74 -14.50 1.53
CA ILE A 65 0.45 -14.44 0.85
C ILE A 65 -0.54 -13.79 1.81
N GLY A 66 -1.45 -12.98 1.28
CA GLY A 66 -2.47 -12.31 2.06
C GLY A 66 -1.93 -11.11 2.85
N SER A 67 -0.84 -10.47 2.42
CA SER A 67 -0.23 -9.34 3.14
C SER A 67 -0.08 -8.06 2.32
N ILE A 68 0.14 -6.96 3.05
CA ILE A 68 0.64 -5.70 2.51
C ILE A 68 2.08 -5.54 2.97
N ALA A 69 3.01 -5.20 2.09
CA ALA A 69 4.41 -4.95 2.43
C ALA A 69 4.82 -3.49 2.14
N LEU A 70 5.40 -2.81 3.13
CA LEU A 70 5.96 -1.47 2.98
C LEU A 70 7.49 -1.54 3.01
N ARG A 71 8.13 -1.16 1.91
CA ARG A 71 9.58 -1.36 1.71
C ARG A 71 10.29 -0.04 1.41
N ILE A 72 11.29 0.26 2.22
CA ILE A 72 12.30 1.23 1.85
C ILE A 72 13.44 0.49 1.16
N HIS A 73 13.77 0.88 -0.07
CA HIS A 73 14.93 0.35 -0.79
C HIS A 73 16.03 1.40 -0.90
N SER A 74 17.29 0.98 -0.85
CA SER A 74 18.45 1.86 -0.91
C SER A 74 18.76 2.41 -2.31
N ASP A 75 18.10 1.85 -3.33
CA ASP A 75 18.38 2.21 -4.72
C ASP A 75 17.67 3.52 -5.12
N LYS A 76 18.46 4.51 -5.54
CA LYS A 76 18.00 5.86 -5.95
C LYS A 76 17.47 5.93 -7.37
N SER A 77 17.38 4.81 -8.11
CA SER A 77 16.89 4.83 -9.48
C SER A 77 15.38 5.03 -9.52
N GLY A 78 14.98 6.30 -9.53
CA GLY A 78 13.66 6.74 -9.94
C GLY A 78 12.83 7.40 -8.84
N HIS A 79 12.23 8.54 -9.21
CA HIS A 79 11.08 9.19 -8.56
C HIS A 79 11.35 10.10 -7.35
N GLY A 80 12.59 10.25 -6.88
CA GLY A 80 12.93 11.21 -5.81
C GLY A 80 12.37 10.80 -4.42
N PRO A 81 12.45 11.67 -3.40
CA PRO A 81 12.06 11.31 -2.03
C PRO A 81 10.56 10.99 -1.86
N GLU A 82 9.71 11.51 -2.73
CA GLU A 82 8.25 11.27 -2.72
C GLU A 82 7.82 10.14 -3.67
N GLY A 83 8.78 9.57 -4.40
CA GLY A 83 8.56 8.53 -5.37
C GLY A 83 8.23 7.18 -4.75
N TYR A 84 7.27 6.46 -5.34
CA TYR A 84 6.92 5.11 -4.93
C TYR A 84 6.47 4.25 -6.10
N THR A 85 6.55 2.93 -5.91
CA THR A 85 5.91 1.92 -6.74
C THR A 85 4.84 1.22 -5.91
N LEU A 86 3.62 1.16 -6.44
CA LEU A 86 2.51 0.39 -5.85
C LEU A 86 2.17 -0.78 -6.77
N SER A 87 2.35 -1.99 -6.25
CA SER A 87 1.98 -3.23 -6.94
C SER A 87 0.83 -3.90 -6.20
N VAL A 88 -0.32 -4.02 -6.87
CA VAL A 88 -1.48 -4.78 -6.36
C VAL A 88 -1.54 -6.09 -7.14
N LEU A 89 -1.14 -7.19 -6.48
CA LEU A 89 -1.15 -8.54 -7.03
C LEU A 89 -2.34 -9.32 -6.45
N ASN A 90 -2.72 -10.44 -7.08
CA ASN A 90 -3.85 -11.26 -6.61
C ASN A 90 -3.65 -11.83 -5.20
N ASP A 91 -2.41 -11.96 -4.74
CA ASP A 91 -2.05 -12.58 -3.46
C ASP A 91 -1.44 -11.61 -2.44
N ARG A 92 -1.05 -10.39 -2.83
CA ARG A 92 -0.44 -9.40 -1.93
C ARG A 92 -0.43 -7.99 -2.52
N VAL A 93 -0.21 -7.01 -1.66
CA VAL A 93 0.10 -5.63 -2.06
C VAL A 93 1.52 -5.27 -1.63
N VAL A 94 2.26 -4.58 -2.49
CA VAL A 94 3.62 -4.12 -2.19
C VAL A 94 3.72 -2.63 -2.50
N ILE A 95 4.21 -1.85 -1.53
CA ILE A 95 4.54 -0.44 -1.69
C ILE A 95 6.04 -0.29 -1.46
N GLU A 96 6.75 0.20 -2.46
CA GLU A 96 8.20 0.38 -2.44
C GLU A 96 8.55 1.84 -2.66
N ALA A 97 9.47 2.39 -1.88
CA ALA A 97 9.96 3.75 -2.05
C ALA A 97 11.41 3.90 -1.58
N PHE A 98 12.06 4.98 -2.02
CA PHE A 98 13.41 5.34 -1.57
C PHE A 98 13.40 6.02 -0.18
N ALA A 99 12.28 6.64 0.20
CA ALA A 99 12.15 7.37 1.46
C ALA A 99 10.75 7.24 2.07
N PRO A 100 10.60 7.50 3.38
CA PRO A 100 9.32 7.44 4.09
C PRO A 100 8.19 8.25 3.42
N ALA A 101 8.50 9.39 2.82
CA ALA A 101 7.53 10.22 2.12
C ALA A 101 6.91 9.49 0.91
N GLY A 102 7.70 8.75 0.13
CA GLY A 102 7.17 7.92 -0.96
C GLY A 102 6.21 6.84 -0.47
N LEU A 103 6.54 6.13 0.61
CA LEU A 103 5.61 5.15 1.20
C LEU A 103 4.30 5.81 1.65
N PHE A 104 4.36 7.00 2.24
CA PHE A 104 3.17 7.75 2.63
C PHE A 104 2.25 8.04 1.43
N TYR A 105 2.80 8.51 0.30
CA TYR A 105 2.01 8.73 -0.92
C TYR A 105 1.52 7.43 -1.56
N GLY A 106 2.27 6.34 -1.43
CA GLY A 106 1.82 5.01 -1.82
C GLY A 106 0.59 4.58 -1.02
N CYS A 107 0.59 4.78 0.30
CA CYS A 107 -0.56 4.50 1.17
C CYS A 107 -1.79 5.33 0.78
N GLN A 108 -1.60 6.62 0.46
CA GLN A 108 -2.68 7.48 -0.05
C GLN A 108 -3.28 6.93 -1.34
N THR A 109 -2.42 6.45 -2.24
CA THR A 109 -2.86 5.92 -3.53
C THR A 109 -3.58 4.59 -3.38
N LEU A 110 -3.08 3.69 -2.52
CA LEU A 110 -3.77 2.45 -2.19
C LEU A 110 -5.17 2.70 -1.64
N ARG A 111 -5.34 3.70 -0.77
CA ARG A 111 -6.67 4.09 -0.26
C ARG A 111 -7.61 4.52 -1.39
N GLN A 112 -7.13 5.27 -2.37
CA GLN A 112 -7.92 5.73 -3.53
C GLN A 112 -8.31 4.58 -4.48
N LEU A 113 -7.63 3.43 -4.41
CA LEU A 113 -7.99 2.24 -5.18
C LEU A 113 -9.12 1.43 -4.54
N LEU A 114 -9.48 1.72 -3.28
CA LEU A 114 -10.62 1.07 -2.66
C LEU A 114 -11.91 1.44 -3.40
N PRO A 115 -12.89 0.51 -3.51
CA PRO A 115 -14.17 0.80 -4.14
C PRO A 115 -14.83 2.04 -3.53
N ALA A 116 -15.36 2.95 -4.35
CA ALA A 116 -16.05 4.17 -3.87
C ALA A 116 -17.21 3.89 -2.88
N ALA A 117 -17.79 2.69 -2.90
CA ALA A 117 -18.81 2.23 -1.95
C ALA A 117 -18.33 2.24 -0.49
N ILE A 118 -17.03 2.26 -0.27
CA ILE A 118 -16.39 2.25 1.03
C ILE A 118 -16.28 3.68 1.64
N GLU A 119 -16.30 4.74 0.84
CA GLU A 119 -16.21 6.13 1.31
C GLU A 119 -17.58 6.77 1.62
N SER A 120 -18.67 6.05 1.38
CA SER A 120 -20.03 6.52 1.65
C SER A 120 -20.48 6.13 3.06
N ARG A 121 -20.17 6.95 4.06
CA ARG A 121 -20.89 6.92 5.35
C ARG A 121 -21.15 8.32 5.89
#